data_AF-A0A6B2TAL1-F1
#
_entry.id   AF-A0A6B2TAL1-F1
#
_cell.length_a   1.000
_cell.length_b   1.000
_cell.length_c   1.000
_cell.angle_alpha   90.00
_cell.angle_beta   90.00
_cell.angle_gamma   90.00
#
_symmetry.space_group_name_H-M   'P 1'
#
loop_
_entity.id
_entity.type
_entity.pdbx_description
1 polymer ?
#
loop_
_entity_poly.entity_id
_entity_poly.type
_entity_poly.pdbx_seq_one_letter_code
_entity_poly.pdbx_strand_id
1 'polypeptide(L)'
;MAGKTWESTRKGVRDLEKHVRKGTVVYTVADVATNLAPYEDGQLYMEHTFDRRSPVTGKWMTGHLTAQSLLAQSGTVYENPPARMRGVAAPTPQVAAPLGDDYEGVLDEAELRGLEKHVAQGSDPRSRRKLGTWRV
;
A
#
# COMPACT_ATOMS: atom_id res chain seq x y z
N MET A 1 -4.16 -11.59 15.68
CA MET A 1 -4.42 -12.98 15.25
C MET A 1 -3.43 -13.29 14.15
N ALA A 2 -2.45 -14.17 14.39
CA ALA A 2 -1.55 -14.62 13.33
C ALA A 2 -2.31 -15.62 12.45
N GLY A 3 -2.47 -15.29 11.17
CA GLY A 3 -3.06 -16.21 10.19
C GLY A 3 -2.10 -17.35 9.85
N LYS A 4 -2.60 -18.33 9.11
CA LYS A 4 -1.76 -19.39 8.53
C LYS A 4 -0.83 -18.81 7.47
N THR A 5 0.35 -19.41 7.36
CA THR A 5 1.34 -19.10 6.33
C THR A 5 1.69 -20.38 5.57
N TRP A 6 1.90 -20.26 4.27
CA TRP A 6 2.31 -21.34 3.39
C TRP A 6 3.59 -20.97 2.67
N GLU A 7 4.55 -21.91 2.67
CA GLU A 7 5.83 -21.78 1.98
C GLU A 7 5.84 -22.55 0.66
N SER A 8 6.77 -22.22 -0.23
CA SER A 8 7.03 -22.89 -1.51
C SER A 8 7.65 -24.28 -1.35
N THR A 9 6.96 -25.13 -0.59
CA THR A 9 7.28 -26.54 -0.37
C THR A 9 6.13 -27.39 -0.89
N ARG A 10 6.39 -28.67 -1.21
CA ARG A 10 5.33 -29.60 -1.64
C ARG A 10 4.18 -29.70 -0.64
N LYS A 11 4.48 -29.60 0.66
CA LYS A 11 3.49 -29.59 1.73
C LYS A 11 2.70 -28.27 1.73
N GLY A 12 3.39 -27.13 1.68
CA GLY A 12 2.76 -25.81 1.64
C GLY A 12 1.81 -25.64 0.46
N VAL A 13 2.22 -26.06 -0.74
CA VAL A 13 1.37 -26.06 -1.94
C VAL A 13 0.10 -26.89 -1.73
N ARG A 14 0.24 -28.13 -1.24
CA ARG A 14 -0.90 -29.01 -1.01
C ARG A 14 -1.85 -28.45 0.05
N ASP A 15 -1.32 -27.87 1.11
CA ASP A 15 -2.11 -27.29 2.19
C ASP A 15 -2.82 -26.02 1.73
N LEU A 16 -2.20 -25.21 0.86
CA LEU A 16 -2.82 -24.03 0.27
C LEU A 16 -3.92 -24.46 -0.71
N GLU A 17 -3.67 -25.44 -1.59
CA GLU A 17 -4.64 -25.97 -2.54
C GLU A 17 -5.91 -26.52 -1.87
N LYS A 18 -5.78 -27.10 -0.67
CA LYS A 18 -6.92 -27.56 0.14
C LYS A 18 -7.70 -26.41 0.79
N HIS A 19 -7.00 -25.32 1.10
CA HIS A 19 -7.60 -24.16 1.75
C HIS A 19 -8.38 -23.31 0.74
N VAL A 20 -7.84 -23.10 -0.46
CA VAL A 20 -8.43 -22.21 -1.47
C VAL A 20 -9.77 -22.73 -2.00
N ARG A 21 -10.74 -21.83 -2.00
CA ARG A 21 -12.08 -22.01 -2.55
C ARG A 21 -12.45 -20.74 -3.34
N LYS A 22 -13.63 -20.74 -3.96
CA LYS A 22 -14.15 -19.53 -4.61
C LYS A 22 -14.24 -18.40 -3.58
N GLY A 23 -13.68 -17.24 -3.92
CA GLY A 23 -13.69 -16.04 -3.08
C GLY A 23 -12.67 -16.04 -1.95
N THR A 24 -11.81 -17.06 -1.83
CA THR A 24 -10.71 -17.02 -0.86
C THR A 24 -9.72 -15.94 -1.27
N VAL A 25 -9.37 -15.06 -0.33
CA VAL A 25 -8.34 -14.04 -0.49
C VAL A 25 -7.10 -14.46 0.29
N VAL A 26 -5.94 -14.35 -0.32
CA VAL A 26 -4.64 -14.56 0.33
C VAL A 26 -3.70 -13.42 -0.01
N TYR A 27 -2.60 -13.31 0.74
CA TYR A 27 -1.69 -12.17 0.66
C TYR A 27 -0.27 -12.64 0.37
N THR A 28 0.46 -11.88 -0.44
CA THR A 28 1.91 -12.08 -0.67
C THR A 28 2.66 -10.79 -0.38
N VAL A 29 3.93 -10.88 -0.01
CA VAL A 29 4.79 -9.72 0.19
C VAL A 29 5.69 -9.55 -1.03
N ALA A 30 5.87 -8.31 -1.47
CA ALA A 30 6.82 -7.93 -2.51
C ALA A 30 7.77 -6.86 -1.97
N ASP A 31 9.05 -7.04 -2.24
CA ASP A 31 10.08 -6.03 -1.96
C ASP A 31 10.06 -4.95 -3.05
N VAL A 32 10.13 -3.69 -2.63
CA VAL A 32 10.17 -2.54 -3.54
C VAL A 32 11.61 -2.07 -3.70
N ALA A 33 12.02 -1.80 -4.94
CA ALA A 33 13.32 -1.23 -5.26
C ALA A 33 13.35 0.26 -4.86
N THR A 34 13.65 0.53 -3.59
CA THR A 34 13.66 1.89 -3.00
C THR A 34 14.70 2.81 -3.62
N ASN A 35 15.72 2.27 -4.30
CA ASN A 35 16.66 3.05 -5.10
C ASN A 35 16.01 3.74 -6.31
N LEU A 36 14.90 3.19 -6.82
CA LEU A 36 14.14 3.77 -7.93
C LEU A 36 12.90 4.54 -7.43
N ALA A 37 12.28 4.05 -6.36
CA ALA A 37 11.11 4.65 -5.73
C ALA A 37 11.41 4.98 -4.26
N PRO A 38 12.17 6.06 -3.98
CA PRO A 38 12.62 6.39 -2.62
C PRO A 38 11.47 6.82 -1.69
N TYR A 39 10.32 7.18 -2.25
CA TYR A 39 9.13 7.59 -1.53
C TYR A 39 8.15 6.43 -1.22
N GLU A 40 8.45 5.22 -1.69
CA GLU A 40 7.63 4.03 -1.43
C GLU A 40 8.11 3.29 -0.18
N ASP A 41 7.20 2.51 0.42
CA ASP A 41 7.56 1.60 1.50
C ASP A 41 8.44 0.47 0.93
N GLY A 42 9.48 0.06 1.67
CA GLY A 42 10.40 -0.98 1.21
C GLY A 42 9.75 -2.35 0.98
N GLN A 43 8.60 -2.61 1.62
CA GLN A 43 7.82 -3.83 1.43
C GLN A 43 6.34 -3.50 1.37
N LEU A 44 5.65 -4.11 0.41
CA LEU A 44 4.22 -3.99 0.22
C LEU A 44 3.57 -5.36 0.13
N TYR A 45 2.31 -5.47 0.53
CA TYR A 45 1.54 -6.70 0.32
C TYR A 45 0.65 -6.60 -0.92
N MET A 46 0.45 -7.73 -1.60
CA MET A 46 -0.50 -7.88 -2.70
C MET A 46 -1.63 -8.83 -2.28
N GLU A 47 -2.86 -8.50 -2.69
CA GLU A 47 -4.04 -9.32 -2.45
C GLU A 47 -4.32 -10.21 -3.67
N HIS A 48 -4.58 -11.49 -3.42
CA HIS A 48 -4.85 -12.49 -4.45
C HIS A 48 -6.19 -13.15 -4.18
N THR A 49 -7.16 -12.92 -5.06
CA THR A 49 -8.50 -13.49 -4.92
C THR A 49 -8.66 -14.71 -5.83
N PHE A 50 -8.98 -15.87 -5.24
CA PHE A 50 -9.29 -17.09 -5.98
C PHE A 50 -10.73 -17.09 -6.49
N ASP A 51 -10.96 -16.55 -7.68
CA ASP A 51 -12.30 -16.32 -8.24
C ASP A 51 -12.67 -17.29 -9.37
N ARG A 52 -11.68 -17.91 -10.03
CA ARG A 52 -11.83 -18.73 -11.23
C ARG A 52 -11.26 -20.13 -11.05
N ARG A 53 -11.78 -21.10 -11.82
CA ARG A 53 -11.14 -22.41 -12.00
C ARG A 53 -10.44 -22.51 -13.34
N SER A 54 -9.29 -23.17 -13.36
CA SER A 54 -8.60 -23.58 -14.58
C SER A 54 -9.50 -24.54 -15.39
N PRO A 55 -9.76 -24.28 -16.67
CA PRO A 55 -10.53 -25.21 -17.51
C PRO A 55 -9.78 -26.52 -17.77
N VAL A 56 -8.45 -26.51 -17.70
CA VAL A 56 -7.60 -27.69 -17.98
C VAL A 56 -7.37 -28.52 -16.73
N THR A 57 -7.03 -27.88 -15.60
CA THR A 57 -6.63 -28.61 -14.38
C THR A 57 -7.71 -28.66 -13.30
N GLY A 58 -8.80 -27.90 -13.46
CA GLY A 58 -9.87 -27.79 -12.45
C GLY A 58 -9.49 -27.07 -11.16
N LYS A 59 -8.23 -26.64 -11.00
CA LYS A 59 -7.72 -25.96 -9.82
C LYS A 59 -8.25 -24.53 -9.72
N TRP A 60 -8.45 -24.04 -8.49
CA TRP A 60 -8.74 -22.63 -8.25
C TRP A 60 -7.54 -21.75 -8.62
N MET A 61 -7.82 -20.57 -9.17
CA MET A 61 -6.85 -19.61 -9.67
C MET A 61 -7.13 -18.20 -9.17
N THR A 62 -6.06 -17.44 -8.96
CA THR A 62 -6.04 -15.99 -8.77
C THR A 62 -5.49 -15.32 -10.02
N GLY A 63 -6.34 -14.59 -10.75
CA GLY A 63 -5.98 -14.05 -12.06
C GLY A 63 -5.50 -15.15 -13.03
N HIS A 64 -4.19 -15.21 -13.26
CA HIS A 64 -3.54 -16.20 -14.14
C HIS A 64 -2.77 -17.30 -13.39
N LEU A 65 -2.73 -17.27 -12.06
CA LEU A 65 -1.91 -18.16 -11.24
C LEU A 65 -2.75 -19.18 -10.49
N THR A 66 -2.26 -20.42 -10.43
CA THR A 66 -2.74 -21.41 -9.45
C THR A 66 -2.05 -21.21 -8.10
N ALA A 67 -2.53 -21.83 -7.03
CA ALA A 67 -1.86 -21.83 -5.72
C ALA A 67 -0.39 -22.26 -5.79
N GLN A 68 -0.08 -23.26 -6.62
CA GLN A 68 1.29 -23.72 -6.86
C GLN A 68 2.14 -22.65 -7.53
N SER A 69 1.61 -22.03 -8.60
CA SER A 69 2.33 -20.98 -9.35
C SER A 69 2.54 -19.74 -8.49
N LEU A 70 1.56 -19.38 -7.66
CA LEU A 70 1.65 -18.27 -6.73
C LEU A 70 2.81 -18.48 -5.75
N LEU A 71 2.85 -19.63 -5.07
CA LEU A 71 3.95 -19.96 -4.15
C LEU A 71 5.30 -20.09 -4.85
N ALA A 72 5.33 -20.58 -6.09
CA ALA A 72 6.57 -20.63 -6.87
C ALA A 72 7.11 -19.23 -7.19
N GLN A 73 6.24 -18.25 -7.40
CA GLN A 73 6.61 -16.87 -7.72
C GLN A 73 6.91 -16.02 -6.48
N SER A 74 6.09 -16.12 -5.42
CA SER A 74 6.19 -15.25 -4.25
C SER A 74 6.99 -15.85 -3.10
N GLY A 75 7.29 -17.16 -3.13
CA GLY A 75 7.94 -17.88 -2.03
C GLY A 75 6.98 -18.20 -0.88
N THR A 76 6.36 -17.17 -0.30
CA THR A 76 5.49 -17.27 0.87
C THR A 76 4.13 -16.65 0.58
N VAL A 77 3.06 -17.27 1.11
CA VAL A 77 1.68 -16.79 1.05
C VAL A 77 1.10 -16.75 2.46
N TYR A 78 0.36 -15.69 2.77
CA TYR A 78 -0.24 -15.42 4.08
C TYR A 78 -1.76 -15.45 3.98
N GLU A 79 -2.43 -16.02 5.00
CA GLU A 79 -3.90 -16.04 5.09
C GLU A 79 -4.48 -14.66 5.41
N ASN A 80 -3.80 -13.92 6.27
CA ASN A 80 -4.18 -12.58 6.68
C ASN A 80 -3.17 -11.55 6.16
N PRO A 81 -3.58 -10.29 5.96
CA PRO A 81 -2.66 -9.25 5.56
C PRO A 81 -1.55 -9.11 6.61
N PRO A 82 -0.27 -9.03 6.20
CA PRO A 82 0.84 -8.82 7.12
C PRO A 82 0.62 -7.56 7.96
N ALA A 83 0.84 -7.68 9.27
CA ALA A 83 0.56 -6.58 10.20
C ALA A 83 1.48 -5.38 9.93
N ARG A 84 0.91 -4.16 9.99
CA ARG A 84 1.62 -2.89 9.80
C ARG A 84 2.28 -2.73 8.42
N MET A 85 1.86 -3.52 7.43
CA MET A 85 2.30 -3.39 6.05
C MET A 85 1.20 -2.73 5.22
N ARG A 86 1.58 -1.90 4.25
CA ARG A 86 0.63 -1.29 3.31
C ARG A 86 0.40 -2.22 2.11
N GLY A 87 -0.83 -2.22 1.60
CA GLY A 87 -1.17 -2.93 0.37
C GLY A 87 -0.71 -2.13 -0.86
N VAL A 88 -0.28 -2.81 -1.91
CA VAL A 88 0.16 -2.17 -3.17
C VAL A 88 -0.91 -1.26 -3.78
N ALA A 89 -2.19 -1.60 -3.64
CA ALA A 89 -3.30 -0.80 -4.14
C ALA A 89 -3.71 0.37 -3.22
N ALA A 90 -3.14 0.45 -2.01
CA ALA A 90 -3.47 1.52 -1.07
C ALA A 90 -2.72 2.81 -1.45
N PRO A 91 -3.29 3.99 -1.16
CA PRO A 91 -2.66 5.28 -1.46
C PRO A 91 -1.22 5.33 -0.95
N THR A 92 -0.32 5.82 -1.80
CA THR A 92 1.08 6.00 -1.46
C THR A 92 1.23 7.06 -0.36
N PRO A 93 2.34 7.02 0.42
CA PRO A 93 2.67 8.11 1.31
C PRO A 93 2.63 9.44 0.56
N GLN A 94 1.84 10.39 1.06
CA GLN A 94 1.78 11.75 0.50
C GLN A 94 3.03 12.50 0.95
N VAL A 95 4.15 12.22 0.29
CA VAL A 95 5.37 13.01 0.44
C VAL A 95 5.36 14.12 -0.60
N ALA A 96 5.56 15.36 -0.17
CA ALA A 96 6.00 16.39 -1.11
C ALA A 96 7.29 15.87 -1.76
N ALA A 97 7.37 15.90 -3.09
CA ALA A 97 8.56 15.45 -3.80
C ALA A 97 9.81 16.07 -3.16
N PRO A 98 10.91 15.31 -2.95
CA PRO A 98 12.11 15.88 -2.38
C PRO A 98 12.52 17.08 -3.23
N LEU A 99 12.57 18.24 -2.57
CA LEU A 99 13.20 19.41 -3.13
C LEU A 99 14.66 19.01 -3.38
N GLY A 100 15.14 19.19 -4.62
CA GLY A 100 16.51 18.79 -4.98
C GLY A 100 17.54 19.45 -4.08
N ASP A 101 18.77 18.91 -4.06
CA ASP A 101 19.89 19.46 -3.28
C ASP A 101 20.24 20.93 -3.68
N ASP A 102 19.66 21.41 -4.77
CA ASP A 102 19.78 22.74 -5.37
C ASP A 102 18.58 23.67 -5.07
N TYR A 103 17.59 23.21 -4.29
CA TYR A 103 16.44 24.04 -3.95
C TYR A 103 16.74 24.97 -2.76
N GLU A 104 16.95 26.24 -3.07
CA GLU A 104 16.94 27.34 -2.11
C GLU A 104 15.62 28.13 -2.23
N GLY A 105 14.54 27.58 -1.68
CA GLY A 105 13.26 28.28 -1.57
C GLY A 105 13.22 29.16 -0.33
N VAL A 106 13.79 30.36 -0.39
CA VAL A 106 13.47 31.40 0.59
C VAL A 106 12.09 31.92 0.24
N LEU A 107 11.07 31.47 0.98
CA LEU A 107 9.70 31.98 0.81
C LEU A 107 9.73 33.49 0.99
N ASP A 108 9.31 34.21 -0.05
CA ASP A 108 9.18 35.65 0.07
C ASP A 108 7.96 36.02 0.95
N GLU A 109 7.88 37.28 1.39
CA GLU A 109 6.81 37.72 2.29
C GLU A 109 5.41 37.58 1.65
N ALA A 110 5.32 37.61 0.32
CA ALA A 110 4.05 37.46 -0.40
C ALA A 110 3.60 35.99 -0.46
N GLU A 111 4.54 35.07 -0.65
CA GLU A 111 4.30 33.63 -0.61
C GLU A 111 3.89 33.17 0.79
N LEU A 112 4.55 33.68 1.84
CA LEU A 112 4.15 33.44 3.24
C LEU A 112 2.72 33.90 3.51
N ARG A 113 2.35 35.13 3.08
CA ARG A 113 0.96 35.62 3.22
C ARG A 113 -0.04 34.80 2.41
N GLY A 114 0.36 34.31 1.24
CA GLY A 114 -0.46 33.43 0.40
C GLY A 114 -0.80 32.13 1.12
N LEU A 115 0.21 31.48 1.70
CA LEU A 115 0.05 30.25 2.48
C LEU A 115 -0.83 30.46 3.71
N GLU A 116 -0.59 31.53 4.48
CA GLU A 116 -1.44 31.89 5.63
C GLU A 116 -2.90 32.10 5.23
N LYS A 117 -3.14 32.77 4.10
CA LYS A 117 -4.50 32.97 3.56
C LYS A 117 -5.16 31.65 3.18
N HIS A 118 -4.45 30.73 2.53
CA HIS A 118 -4.98 29.41 2.17
C HIS A 118 -5.32 28.56 3.41
N VAL A 119 -4.48 28.58 4.44
CA VAL A 119 -4.76 27.92 5.73
C VAL A 119 -5.98 28.54 6.42
N ALA A 120 -6.10 29.87 6.40
CA ALA A 120 -7.27 30.57 6.95
C ALA A 120 -8.55 30.24 6.16
N GLN A 121 -8.47 29.98 4.86
CA GLN A 121 -9.61 29.61 4.02
C GLN A 121 -10.04 28.16 4.16
N GLY A 122 -9.10 27.23 4.38
CA GLY A 122 -9.38 25.79 4.59
C GLY A 122 -9.85 25.41 6.00
N SER A 123 -9.78 26.33 6.96
CA SER A 123 -10.26 26.14 8.35
C SER A 123 -11.75 26.50 8.50
N ASP A 124 -12.43 25.83 9.45
CA ASP A 124 -13.86 26.02 9.74
C ASP A 124 -14.18 27.53 9.92
N PRO A 125 -15.11 28.10 9.13
CA PRO A 125 -15.44 29.52 9.20
C PRO A 125 -15.82 30.00 10.61
N ARG A 126 -16.29 29.10 11.49
CA ARG A 126 -16.71 29.42 12.85
C ARG A 126 -15.58 29.56 13.86
N SER A 127 -14.42 28.94 13.61
CA SER A 127 -13.23 29.04 14.47
C SER A 127 -12.16 30.00 13.94
N ARG A 128 -12.41 30.61 12.77
CA ARG A 128 -11.50 31.55 12.12
C ARG A 128 -11.25 32.78 13.00
N ARG A 129 -9.98 33.15 13.15
CA ARG A 129 -9.54 34.39 13.81
C ARG A 129 -10.04 35.60 13.01
N LYS A 130 -10.66 36.59 13.66
CA LYS A 130 -11.19 37.78 12.98
C LYS A 130 -10.04 38.69 12.53
N LEU A 131 -10.11 39.15 11.28
CA LEU A 131 -9.15 40.13 10.74
C LEU A 131 -9.18 41.40 11.62
N GLY A 132 -8.02 41.84 12.13
CA GLY A 132 -7.90 43.08 12.92
C GLY A 132 -7.60 42.93 14.42
N THR A 133 -7.53 41.71 14.97
CA THR A 133 -7.10 41.50 16.36
C THR A 133 -5.61 41.17 16.43
N TRP A 134 -4.76 42.18 16.25
CA TRP A 134 -3.38 42.12 16.74
C TRP A 134 -3.37 42.54 18.22
N ARG A 135 -2.77 41.72 19.10
CA ARG A 135 -2.50 42.13 20.49
C ARG A 135 -1.20 42.95 20.49
N VAL A 136 -1.24 44.07 21.20
CA VAL A 136 -0.06 44.75 21.77
C VAL A 136 0.58 43.83 22.81
#